data_AF-A0A8J2RJW9-F1
#
_entry.id   AF-A0A8J2RJW9-F1
#
_cell.length_a   1.000
_cell.length_b   1.000
_cell.length_c   1.000
_cell.angle_alpha   90.00
_cell.angle_beta   90.00
_cell.angle_gamma   90.00
#
_symmetry.space_group_name_H-M   'P 1'
#
loop_
_entity.id
_entity.type
_entity.pdbx_description
1 polymer ?
#
loop_
_entity_poly.entity_id
_entity_poly.type
_entity_poly.pdbx_seq_one_letter_code
_entity_poly.pdbx_strand_id
1 'polypeptide(L)'
;MHQPIGSSPYSPESSHSSSSPISHSLSSGNSPIMCTSPNSAYLGNSPNSIATRTGRQSPCLSILNQPQCKFRFRYASEMTGTHGCLMAESKERNKKEYIRVQLEGCQDREAIIRCTLVTNSSKPVPHVHRLGGEGNSNGNTNEGEYQEILVSANKNEWIATFSGLTIIHTAKKQVREVVERRLVNELGNAPINRNQGQQLKDEADKIANTMDLHSVKLKFEAFVERNGFREQICPPEYSQAIHNLKRLAVKEDPEK
;
A
#
# COMPACT_ATOMS: atom_id res chain seq x y z
N MET A 1 7.84 -8.01 71.57
CA MET A 1 7.12 -6.77 71.99
C MET A 1 7.23 -5.80 70.83
N HIS A 2 6.21 -5.25 70.18
CA HIS A 2 4.75 -5.31 70.25
C HIS A 2 4.23 -4.85 68.87
N GLN A 3 3.14 -5.45 68.38
CA GLN A 3 2.25 -4.85 67.36
C GLN A 3 1.40 -3.73 68.00
N PRO A 4 0.57 -2.98 67.23
CA PRO A 4 -0.79 -3.40 66.83
C PRO A 4 -1.12 -3.14 65.32
N ILE A 5 -1.94 -3.93 64.59
CA ILE A 5 -3.44 -4.08 64.54
C ILE A 5 -4.13 -2.76 64.19
N GLY A 6 -5.08 -2.56 63.25
CA GLY A 6 -6.01 -3.32 62.39
C GLY A 6 -6.89 -2.23 61.71
N SER A 7 -7.63 -2.37 60.60
CA SER A 7 -8.75 -3.27 60.31
C SER A 7 -9.26 -3.01 58.88
N SER A 8 -9.67 -4.06 58.17
CA SER A 8 -10.62 -4.07 57.03
C SER A 8 -12.05 -4.29 57.58
N PRO A 9 -13.14 -4.65 56.84
CA PRO A 9 -13.49 -4.61 55.39
C PRO A 9 -14.92 -4.03 55.13
N TYR A 10 -15.38 -3.94 53.87
CA TYR A 10 -16.77 -4.30 53.48
C TYR A 10 -16.92 -4.29 51.93
N SER A 11 -17.32 -5.44 51.37
CA SER A 11 -17.89 -5.63 50.02
C SER A 11 -19.44 -5.56 50.10
N PRO A 12 -20.22 -5.54 48.99
CA PRO A 12 -20.55 -6.81 48.33
C PRO A 12 -20.75 -6.75 46.80
N GLU A 13 -20.69 -7.94 46.20
CA GLU A 13 -21.16 -8.29 44.87
C GLU A 13 -22.69 -8.13 44.73
N SER A 14 -23.14 -7.84 43.51
CA SER A 14 -24.49 -8.19 43.07
C SER A 14 -24.46 -8.71 41.63
N SER A 15 -24.84 -9.98 41.51
CA SER A 15 -25.14 -10.73 40.30
C SER A 15 -26.56 -10.42 39.81
N HIS A 16 -26.76 -10.13 38.52
CA HIS A 16 -28.03 -10.41 37.84
C HIS A 16 -27.82 -10.77 36.36
N SER A 17 -28.19 -12.01 36.07
CA SER A 17 -28.47 -12.58 34.76
C SER A 17 -29.59 -11.81 34.05
N SER A 18 -29.46 -11.59 32.74
CA SER A 18 -30.63 -11.55 31.86
C SER A 18 -30.27 -12.06 30.48
N SER A 19 -31.00 -13.09 30.07
CA SER A 19 -30.96 -13.76 28.79
C SER A 19 -32.20 -13.38 27.98
N SER A 20 -32.04 -13.50 26.64
CA SER A 20 -33.08 -13.66 25.59
C SER A 20 -33.52 -12.39 24.84
N PRO A 21 -34.10 -12.49 23.61
CA PRO A 21 -34.16 -13.63 22.69
C PRO A 21 -33.70 -13.31 21.24
N ILE A 22 -33.42 -14.41 20.54
CA ILE A 22 -33.37 -14.53 19.09
C ILE A 22 -34.75 -14.19 18.50
N SER A 23 -34.80 -13.37 17.45
CA SER A 23 -35.98 -13.21 16.60
C SER A 23 -35.62 -13.55 15.17
N HIS A 24 -36.12 -14.69 14.71
CA HIS A 24 -36.18 -15.07 13.30
C HIS A 24 -37.42 -14.43 12.68
N SER A 25 -37.27 -13.72 11.57
CA SER A 25 -38.37 -13.40 10.66
C SER A 25 -37.83 -13.27 9.24
N LEU A 26 -37.64 -14.41 8.57
CA LEU A 26 -37.54 -14.46 7.11
C LEU A 26 -38.97 -14.37 6.56
N SER A 27 -39.42 -13.14 6.28
CA SER A 27 -40.61 -12.91 5.47
C SER A 27 -40.25 -13.14 4.01
N SER A 28 -40.79 -14.22 3.49
CA SER A 28 -41.02 -14.54 2.09
C SER A 28 -41.72 -13.42 1.31
N GLY A 29 -41.36 -13.32 0.04
CA GLY A 29 -42.20 -12.70 -1.00
C GLY A 29 -41.60 -11.42 -1.57
N ASN A 30 -40.80 -11.55 -2.62
CA ASN A 30 -40.84 -10.59 -3.72
C ASN A 30 -40.18 -11.13 -5.00
N SER A 31 -40.85 -10.77 -6.11
CA SER A 31 -40.47 -10.79 -7.53
C SER A 31 -40.97 -11.96 -8.39
N PRO A 32 -41.24 -11.76 -9.71
CA PRO A 32 -41.09 -10.51 -10.49
C PRO A 32 -42.34 -10.06 -11.25
N ILE A 33 -42.41 -8.74 -11.48
CA ILE A 33 -43.31 -8.08 -12.42
C ILE A 33 -42.77 -8.28 -13.85
N MET A 34 -43.70 -8.60 -14.75
CA MET A 34 -43.49 -8.83 -16.19
C MET A 34 -42.98 -7.56 -16.88
N CYS A 35 -41.88 -7.66 -17.64
CA CYS A 35 -41.51 -6.66 -18.64
C CYS A 35 -41.92 -7.16 -20.04
N THR A 36 -42.80 -6.40 -20.69
CA THR A 36 -43.11 -6.51 -22.12
C THR A 36 -42.65 -5.20 -22.79
N SER A 37 -41.85 -5.33 -23.85
CA SER A 37 -41.41 -4.25 -24.75
C SER A 37 -42.52 -3.95 -25.80
N PRO A 38 -42.32 -3.19 -26.90
CA PRO A 38 -41.38 -2.12 -27.28
C PRO A 38 -42.09 -0.89 -27.94
N ASN A 39 -41.30 0.06 -28.48
CA ASN A 39 -41.60 1.15 -29.45
C ASN A 39 -41.53 2.56 -28.85
N SER A 40 -41.10 3.61 -29.55
CA SER A 40 -40.30 3.81 -30.75
C SER A 40 -39.95 5.31 -30.76
N ALA A 41 -38.82 5.63 -31.39
CA ALA A 41 -38.25 6.92 -31.73
C ALA A 41 -39.19 8.14 -31.84
N TYR A 42 -38.75 9.29 -31.30
CA TYR A 42 -38.84 10.60 -31.99
C TYR A 42 -37.67 11.52 -31.61
N LEU A 43 -37.15 12.21 -32.63
CA LEU A 43 -36.03 13.14 -32.66
C LEU A 43 -36.27 14.43 -31.87
N GLY A 44 -35.16 15.05 -31.42
CA GLY A 44 -35.12 16.45 -31.00
C GLY A 44 -33.69 16.93 -30.77
N ASN A 45 -33.06 17.46 -31.82
CA ASN A 45 -31.81 18.22 -31.72
C ASN A 45 -32.05 19.54 -30.97
N SER A 46 -31.19 19.88 -30.02
CA SER A 46 -30.91 21.28 -29.68
C SER A 46 -29.45 21.44 -29.26
N PRO A 47 -28.73 22.47 -29.75
CA PRO A 47 -27.31 22.68 -29.52
C PRO A 47 -27.07 23.48 -28.22
N ASN A 48 -25.83 23.45 -27.73
CA ASN A 48 -25.33 24.15 -26.54
C ASN A 48 -25.79 23.61 -25.19
N SER A 49 -25.09 22.58 -24.72
CA SER A 49 -24.68 22.55 -23.32
C SER A 49 -23.14 22.54 -23.28
N ILE A 50 -22.57 23.73 -23.05
CA ILE A 50 -21.29 23.81 -22.37
C ILE A 50 -21.57 23.20 -21.00
N ALA A 51 -21.33 21.89 -20.87
CA ALA A 51 -21.31 21.23 -19.59
C ALA A 51 -20.12 21.82 -18.84
N THR A 52 -20.39 22.86 -18.05
CA THR A 52 -19.53 23.27 -16.96
C THR A 52 -19.33 22.03 -16.10
N ARG A 53 -18.18 21.37 -16.28
CA ARG A 53 -17.68 20.27 -15.44
C ARG A 53 -17.36 20.83 -14.06
N THR A 54 -18.38 21.25 -13.32
CA THR A 54 -18.30 21.55 -11.88
C THR A 54 -18.93 20.41 -11.09
N GLY A 55 -18.77 19.18 -11.56
CA GLY A 55 -18.81 18.02 -10.66
C GLY A 55 -17.50 18.03 -9.88
N ARG A 56 -17.56 18.19 -8.55
CA ARG A 56 -16.39 17.98 -7.69
C ARG A 56 -15.81 16.62 -8.04
N GLN A 57 -14.63 16.60 -8.66
CA GLN A 57 -13.94 15.34 -8.92
C GLN A 57 -13.50 14.79 -7.57
N SER A 58 -13.88 13.55 -7.28
CA SER A 58 -13.33 12.83 -6.13
C SER A 58 -11.82 12.69 -6.32
N PRO A 59 -11.02 12.78 -5.23
CA PRO A 59 -9.57 12.65 -5.36
C PRO A 59 -9.17 11.33 -6.03
N CYS A 60 -8.19 11.38 -6.92
CA CYS A 60 -7.63 10.20 -7.57
C CYS A 60 -6.15 10.37 -7.91
N LEU A 61 -5.44 9.26 -8.02
CA LEU A 61 -4.04 9.21 -8.42
C LEU A 61 -3.92 8.77 -9.87
N SER A 62 -2.99 9.37 -10.61
CA SER A 62 -2.59 8.94 -11.95
C SER A 62 -1.07 8.89 -12.07
N ILE A 63 -0.54 7.78 -12.58
CA ILE A 63 0.91 7.65 -12.83
C ILE A 63 1.21 8.28 -14.19
N LEU A 64 1.88 9.43 -14.19
CA LEU A 64 2.26 10.16 -15.40
C LEU A 64 3.46 9.50 -16.11
N ASN A 65 4.43 9.03 -15.33
CA ASN A 65 5.63 8.38 -15.83
C ASN A 65 5.83 7.05 -15.08
N GLN A 66 5.65 5.93 -15.80
CA GLN A 66 5.83 4.58 -15.25
C GLN A 66 7.31 4.28 -14.97
N PRO A 67 7.65 3.44 -13.98
CA PRO A 67 9.03 3.00 -13.76
C PRO A 67 9.54 2.15 -14.92
N GLN A 68 10.86 2.10 -15.09
CA GLN A 68 11.48 1.12 -15.98
C GLN A 68 11.08 -0.32 -15.61
N CYS A 69 10.77 -1.13 -16.62
CA CYS A 69 10.37 -2.52 -16.41
C CYS A 69 11.50 -3.43 -15.89
N LYS A 70 12.76 -2.98 -15.98
CA LYS A 70 13.93 -3.71 -15.50
C LYS A 70 14.85 -2.79 -14.70
N PHE A 71 15.23 -3.22 -13.51
CA PHE A 71 16.16 -2.50 -12.64
C PHE A 71 16.96 -3.48 -11.78
N ARG A 72 18.20 -3.15 -11.41
CA ARG A 72 19.02 -4.05 -10.58
C ARG A 72 18.71 -3.82 -9.10
N PHE A 73 18.16 -4.84 -8.45
CA PHE A 73 17.98 -4.80 -6.99
C PHE A 73 19.31 -5.11 -6.32
N ARG A 74 19.65 -4.40 -5.24
CA ARG A 74 20.97 -4.46 -4.60
C ARG A 74 20.85 -4.81 -3.13
N TYR A 75 21.75 -5.63 -2.59
CA TYR A 75 21.82 -5.81 -1.14
C TYR A 75 22.17 -4.49 -0.45
N ALA A 76 21.73 -4.30 0.80
CA ALA A 76 22.09 -3.10 1.57
C ALA A 76 23.61 -2.90 1.68
N SER A 77 24.37 -3.98 1.84
CA SER A 77 25.84 -3.97 1.86
C SER A 77 26.47 -3.58 0.52
N GLU A 78 25.74 -3.70 -0.59
CA GLU A 78 26.20 -3.23 -1.90
C GLU A 78 25.92 -1.74 -2.10
N MET A 79 25.16 -1.05 -1.25
CA MET A 79 24.69 0.33 -1.49
C MET A 79 25.75 1.42 -1.31
N THR A 80 27.02 1.07 -1.06
CA THR A 80 28.14 2.02 -0.99
C THR A 80 28.65 2.34 -2.41
N GLY A 81 28.59 3.61 -2.85
CA GLY A 81 29.09 4.06 -4.17
C GLY A 81 28.02 4.69 -5.08
N THR A 82 28.34 4.89 -6.36
CA THR A 82 27.43 5.45 -7.38
C THR A 82 26.43 4.39 -7.88
N HIS A 83 25.39 4.12 -7.08
CA HIS A 83 24.31 3.22 -7.48
C HIS A 83 23.31 3.96 -8.36
N GLY A 84 22.94 3.34 -9.48
CA GLY A 84 21.89 3.87 -10.35
C GLY A 84 20.56 3.97 -9.61
N CYS A 85 19.81 5.02 -9.88
CA CYS A 85 18.45 5.19 -9.37
C CYS A 85 17.44 4.51 -10.30
N LEU A 86 16.33 4.05 -9.76
CA LEU A 86 15.18 3.59 -10.52
C LEU A 86 14.57 4.81 -11.24
N MET A 87 14.67 4.80 -12.57
CA MET A 87 14.17 5.86 -13.43
C MET A 87 12.79 5.51 -13.98
N ALA A 88 12.11 6.50 -14.56
CA ALA A 88 10.95 6.23 -15.40
C ALA A 88 11.36 5.62 -16.75
N GLU A 89 10.41 4.93 -17.36
CA GLU A 89 10.51 4.56 -18.77
C GLU A 89 10.58 5.83 -19.63
N SER A 90 11.64 5.93 -20.43
CA SER A 90 11.81 7.03 -21.39
C SER A 90 11.95 6.45 -22.79
N LYS A 91 11.31 7.11 -23.76
CA LYS A 91 11.47 6.80 -25.18
C LYS A 91 12.82 7.26 -25.73
N GLU A 92 13.48 8.19 -25.05
CA GLU A 92 14.76 8.76 -25.46
C GLU A 92 15.89 8.13 -24.63
N ARG A 93 16.84 7.49 -25.31
CA ARG A 93 17.90 6.66 -24.68
C ARG A 93 18.76 7.40 -23.64
N ASN A 94 18.83 8.73 -23.70
CA ASN A 94 19.71 9.54 -22.85
C ASN A 94 18.96 10.54 -21.96
N LYS A 95 17.63 10.57 -22.02
CA LYS A 95 16.84 11.50 -21.20
C LYS A 95 16.52 10.86 -19.86
N LYS A 96 17.01 11.50 -18.80
CA LYS A 96 16.68 11.11 -17.42
C LYS A 96 15.25 11.56 -17.12
N GLU A 97 14.32 10.60 -17.08
CA GLU A 97 12.96 10.83 -16.61
C GLU A 97 12.74 10.15 -15.26
N TYR A 98 11.96 10.78 -14.40
CA TYR A 98 11.65 10.29 -13.07
C TYR A 98 10.20 9.81 -13.01
N ILE A 99 9.92 8.93 -12.06
CA ILE A 99 8.56 8.45 -11.81
C ILE A 99 7.76 9.63 -11.27
N ARG A 100 6.63 9.91 -11.92
CA ARG A 100 5.75 11.03 -11.58
C ARG A 100 4.35 10.54 -11.37
N VAL A 101 3.73 11.00 -10.29
CA VAL A 101 2.36 10.67 -9.92
C VAL A 101 1.62 11.96 -9.62
N GLN A 102 0.47 12.14 -10.25
CA GLN A 102 -0.38 13.30 -10.07
C GLN A 102 -1.56 12.94 -9.18
N LEU A 103 -1.89 13.84 -8.26
CA LEU A 103 -3.13 13.81 -7.50
C LEU A 103 -4.10 14.83 -8.09
N GLU A 104 -5.26 14.37 -8.52
CA GLU A 104 -6.34 15.23 -9.02
C GLU A 104 -7.48 15.29 -7.99
N GLY A 105 -8.33 16.31 -8.06
CA GLY A 105 -9.54 16.40 -7.23
C GLY A 105 -9.32 16.65 -5.73
N CYS A 106 -8.08 16.87 -5.28
CA CYS A 106 -7.78 17.21 -3.89
C CYS A 106 -8.34 18.59 -3.51
N GLN A 107 -9.05 18.67 -2.38
CA GLN A 107 -9.66 19.91 -1.86
C GLN A 107 -8.88 20.50 -0.69
N ASP A 108 -7.99 19.71 -0.08
CA ASP A 108 -7.14 20.16 1.02
C ASP A 108 -6.01 21.06 0.49
N ARG A 109 -5.32 21.77 1.40
CA ARG A 109 -4.22 22.68 1.01
C ARG A 109 -2.99 21.92 0.51
N GLU A 110 -2.71 20.78 1.14
CA GLU A 110 -1.58 19.91 0.84
C GLU A 110 -1.99 18.46 1.06
N ALA A 111 -1.30 17.54 0.38
CA ALA A 111 -1.45 16.10 0.54
C ALA A 111 -0.07 15.43 0.49
N ILE A 112 0.01 14.19 0.96
CA ILE A 112 1.22 13.36 0.97
C ILE A 112 0.98 12.20 0.02
N ILE A 113 1.85 12.05 -0.99
CA ILE A 113 1.88 10.85 -1.82
C ILE A 113 2.97 9.92 -1.29
N ARG A 114 2.57 8.72 -0.85
CA ARG A 114 3.44 7.66 -0.35
C ARG A 114 3.67 6.61 -1.44
N CYS A 115 4.92 6.22 -1.63
CA CYS A 115 5.34 5.12 -2.48
C CYS A 115 5.86 3.95 -1.63
N THR A 116 5.34 2.74 -1.85
CA THR A 116 5.78 1.48 -1.21
C THR A 116 6.05 0.39 -2.25
N LEU A 117 6.73 -0.70 -1.84
CA LEU A 117 6.92 -1.89 -2.67
C LEU A 117 5.87 -2.96 -2.36
N VAL A 118 5.26 -3.52 -3.40
CA VAL A 118 4.30 -4.63 -3.30
C VAL A 118 4.64 -5.76 -4.27
N THR A 119 4.07 -6.94 -4.03
CA THR A 119 4.20 -8.10 -4.91
C THR A 119 3.58 -7.84 -6.29
N ASN A 120 4.19 -8.41 -7.32
CA ASN A 120 3.59 -8.46 -8.66
C ASN A 120 2.56 -9.61 -8.74
N SER A 121 1.38 -9.40 -8.15
CA SER A 121 0.28 -10.37 -8.11
C SER A 121 -1.07 -9.68 -8.37
N SER A 122 -2.13 -10.48 -8.56
CA SER A 122 -3.51 -9.97 -8.69
C SER A 122 -4.05 -9.35 -7.40
N LYS A 123 -3.53 -9.81 -6.25
CA LYS A 123 -3.75 -9.22 -4.92
C LYS A 123 -2.40 -8.77 -4.37
N PRO A 124 -1.94 -7.54 -4.67
CA PRO A 124 -0.64 -7.07 -4.22
C PRO A 124 -0.57 -6.97 -2.71
N VAL A 125 0.46 -7.55 -2.11
CA VAL A 125 0.78 -7.46 -0.67
C VAL A 125 2.14 -6.80 -0.48
N PRO A 126 2.46 -6.23 0.70
CA PRO A 126 3.76 -5.62 0.96
C PRO A 126 4.93 -6.55 0.63
N HIS A 127 5.88 -6.07 -0.16
CA HIS A 127 7.03 -6.86 -0.57
C HIS A 127 8.10 -6.89 0.53
N VAL A 128 8.87 -7.98 0.64
CA VAL A 128 9.97 -8.08 1.62
C VAL A 128 11.19 -7.24 1.26
N HIS A 129 11.28 -6.80 0.01
CA HIS A 129 12.28 -5.80 -0.41
C HIS A 129 11.92 -4.44 0.14
N ARG A 130 12.94 -3.59 0.26
CA ARG A 130 12.80 -2.25 0.82
C ARG A 130 13.05 -1.22 -0.28
N LEU A 131 12.30 -0.13 -0.23
CA LEU A 131 12.58 1.03 -1.04
C LEU A 131 13.77 1.77 -0.40
N GLY A 132 14.66 2.37 -1.18
CA GLY A 132 15.69 3.25 -0.65
C GLY A 132 15.73 4.55 -1.45
N GLY A 133 16.58 5.50 -1.06
CA GLY A 133 16.81 6.73 -1.81
C GLY A 133 17.08 7.97 -0.96
N GLU A 134 17.55 9.02 -1.63
CA GLU A 134 17.72 10.36 -1.07
C GLU A 134 16.34 11.04 -1.00
N GLY A 135 15.75 11.07 0.18
CA GLY A 135 14.36 11.50 0.37
C GLY A 135 13.76 11.05 1.71
N ASN A 136 14.41 10.12 2.43
CA ASN A 136 14.11 9.76 3.82
C ASN A 136 14.49 10.87 4.83
N SER A 137 14.22 12.13 4.50
CA SER A 137 14.65 13.34 5.20
C SER A 137 14.12 13.51 6.62
N ASN A 138 13.33 12.57 7.14
CA ASN A 138 12.66 12.71 8.43
C ASN A 138 13.31 11.91 9.56
N GLY A 139 14.55 11.43 9.42
CA GLY A 139 15.34 10.85 10.54
C GLY A 139 14.61 9.74 11.32
N ASN A 140 13.58 9.15 10.72
CA ASN A 140 12.65 8.26 11.38
C ASN A 140 13.08 6.84 11.05
N THR A 141 13.14 6.00 12.08
CA THR A 141 13.65 4.63 12.15
C THR A 141 13.03 3.61 11.19
N ASN A 142 12.16 4.04 10.27
CA ASN A 142 11.56 3.25 9.19
C ASN A 142 12.40 3.36 7.90
N GLU A 143 13.73 3.19 8.02
CA GLU A 143 14.64 3.23 6.87
C GLU A 143 14.25 2.15 5.84
N GLY A 144 13.55 2.62 4.81
CA GLY A 144 13.31 1.92 3.56
C GLY A 144 11.98 1.18 3.41
N GLU A 145 10.95 1.50 4.19
CA GLU A 145 9.62 0.92 3.96
C GLU A 145 8.81 1.71 2.92
N TYR A 146 8.93 3.03 2.91
CA TYR A 146 8.23 3.91 1.97
C TYR A 146 9.01 5.20 1.69
N GLN A 147 8.65 5.89 0.60
CA GLN A 147 9.08 7.25 0.30
C GLN A 147 7.84 8.15 0.23
N GLU A 148 7.89 9.31 0.86
CA GLU A 148 6.79 10.28 0.85
C GLU A 148 7.20 11.59 0.18
N ILE A 149 6.24 12.22 -0.50
CA ILE A 149 6.39 13.55 -1.10
C ILE A 149 5.16 14.37 -0.76
N LEU A 150 5.38 15.56 -0.21
CA LEU A 150 4.34 16.56 0.01
C LEU A 150 3.99 17.25 -1.32
N VAL A 151 2.71 17.30 -1.66
CA VAL A 151 2.18 17.91 -2.87
C VAL A 151 1.14 18.99 -2.56
N SER A 152 1.14 20.04 -3.36
CA SER A 152 0.17 21.14 -3.26
C SER A 152 0.08 21.92 -4.57
N ALA A 153 -0.98 22.71 -4.72
CA ALA A 153 -1.19 23.55 -5.91
C ALA A 153 -0.01 24.51 -6.18
N ASN A 154 0.56 25.10 -5.11
CA ASN A 154 1.57 26.15 -5.24
C ASN A 154 3.01 25.62 -5.36
N LYS A 155 3.28 24.37 -4.95
CA LYS A 155 4.65 23.83 -4.85
C LYS A 155 5.04 22.98 -6.05
N ASN A 156 4.15 22.10 -6.47
CA ASN A 156 4.44 21.09 -7.49
C ASN A 156 3.19 20.71 -8.30
N GLU A 157 2.18 21.57 -8.32
CA GLU A 157 0.97 21.40 -9.12
C GLU A 157 0.30 20.04 -8.89
N TRP A 158 0.33 19.56 -7.63
CA TRP A 158 -0.16 18.24 -7.22
C TRP A 158 0.59 17.03 -7.80
N ILE A 159 1.82 17.21 -8.26
CA ILE A 159 2.65 16.16 -8.85
C ILE A 159 3.81 15.79 -7.94
N ALA A 160 3.82 14.54 -7.46
CA ALA A 160 4.97 13.95 -6.79
C ALA A 160 5.97 13.44 -7.82
N THR A 161 7.23 13.85 -7.69
CA THR A 161 8.34 13.38 -8.54
C THR A 161 9.31 12.57 -7.68
N PHE A 162 9.35 11.26 -7.88
CA PHE A 162 10.21 10.36 -7.13
C PHE A 162 11.56 10.22 -7.82
N SER A 163 12.52 11.04 -7.39
CA SER A 163 13.93 10.92 -7.75
C SER A 163 14.70 10.09 -6.73
N GLY A 164 15.82 9.49 -7.13
CA GLY A 164 16.72 8.81 -6.19
C GLY A 164 16.24 7.46 -5.66
N LEU A 165 15.10 6.93 -6.14
CA LEU A 165 14.58 5.65 -5.67
C LEU A 165 15.57 4.51 -5.95
N THR A 166 15.74 3.63 -4.98
CA THR A 166 16.48 2.37 -5.13
C THR A 166 15.65 1.21 -4.55
N ILE A 167 16.03 -0.02 -4.90
CA ILE A 167 15.39 -1.23 -4.37
C ILE A 167 16.45 -2.05 -3.64
N ILE A 168 16.32 -2.10 -2.32
CA ILE A 168 17.14 -2.90 -1.42
C ILE A 168 16.59 -4.32 -1.39
N HIS A 169 17.39 -5.23 -1.94
CA HIS A 169 17.10 -6.65 -2.02
C HIS A 169 17.29 -7.32 -0.66
N THR A 170 16.30 -8.10 -0.27
CA THR A 170 16.28 -8.92 0.95
C THR A 170 16.72 -10.33 0.60
N ALA A 171 17.75 -10.84 1.27
CA ALA A 171 18.27 -12.18 1.03
C ALA A 171 17.22 -13.24 1.33
N LYS A 172 17.15 -14.32 0.53
CA LYS A 172 16.16 -15.41 0.71
C LYS A 172 16.11 -15.94 2.14
N LYS A 173 17.28 -16.11 2.78
CA LYS A 173 17.39 -16.56 4.18
C LYS A 173 16.74 -15.62 5.22
N GLN A 174 16.57 -14.34 4.90
CA GLN A 174 15.97 -13.33 5.77
C GLN A 174 14.48 -13.11 5.50
N VAL A 175 13.94 -13.62 4.38
CA VAL A 175 12.56 -13.37 3.97
C VAL A 175 11.57 -13.87 5.02
N ARG A 176 11.76 -15.09 5.52
CA ARG A 176 10.93 -15.69 6.57
C ARG A 176 10.85 -14.80 7.81
N GLU A 177 12.00 -14.35 8.31
CA GLU A 177 12.09 -13.50 9.49
C GLU A 177 11.39 -12.15 9.28
N VAL A 178 11.57 -11.53 8.11
CA VAL A 178 10.90 -10.26 7.77
C VAL A 178 9.38 -10.42 7.72
N VAL A 179 8.88 -11.51 7.14
CA VAL A 179 7.44 -11.78 7.07
C VAL A 179 6.88 -12.06 8.46
N GLU A 180 7.53 -12.94 9.24
CA GLU A 180 7.10 -13.27 10.60
C GLU A 180 6.99 -12.00 11.47
N ARG A 181 7.99 -11.12 11.40
CA ARG A 181 7.98 -9.84 12.10
C ARG A 181 6.80 -8.96 11.69
N ARG A 182 6.47 -8.90 10.40
CA ARG A 182 5.33 -8.11 9.90
C ARG A 182 3.99 -8.66 10.38
N LEU A 183 3.80 -9.98 10.31
CA LEU A 183 2.58 -10.63 10.80
C LEU A 183 2.39 -10.40 12.30
N VAL A 184 3.47 -10.46 13.08
CA VAL A 184 3.43 -10.14 14.52
C VAL A 184 3.06 -8.67 14.75
N ASN A 185 3.66 -7.74 13.98
CA ASN A 185 3.37 -6.31 14.10
C ASN A 185 1.91 -5.98 13.76
N GLU A 186 1.28 -6.70 12.82
CA GLU A 186 -0.13 -6.53 12.46
C GLU A 186 -1.09 -6.89 13.61
N LEU A 187 -0.68 -7.77 14.52
CA LEU A 187 -1.45 -8.10 15.74
C LEU A 187 -1.35 -7.03 16.83
N GLY A 188 -0.46 -6.04 16.66
CA GLY A 188 -0.20 -5.01 17.65
C GLY A 188 0.34 -5.56 18.98
N ASN A 189 0.00 -4.90 20.09
CA ASN A 189 0.49 -5.28 21.42
C ASN A 189 -0.29 -6.44 22.07
N ALA A 190 -1.07 -7.20 21.29
CA ALA A 190 -1.86 -8.30 21.82
C ALA A 190 -0.96 -9.47 22.25
N PRO A 191 -1.19 -10.08 23.42
CA PRO A 191 -0.40 -11.24 23.85
C PRO A 191 -0.65 -12.43 22.92
N ILE A 192 0.44 -12.97 22.37
CA ILE A 192 0.39 -14.11 21.45
C ILE A 192 0.51 -15.40 22.25
N ASN A 193 -0.49 -16.28 22.15
CA ASN A 193 -0.44 -17.61 22.75
C ASN A 193 0.41 -18.57 21.89
N ARG A 194 0.79 -19.73 22.44
CA ARG A 194 1.65 -20.71 21.76
C ARG A 194 1.08 -21.21 20.42
N ASN A 195 -0.22 -21.44 20.33
CA ASN A 195 -0.85 -21.95 19.10
C ASN A 195 -0.86 -20.87 18.00
N GLN A 196 -1.20 -19.64 18.37
CA GLN A 196 -1.15 -18.48 17.48
C GLN A 196 0.28 -18.21 17.01
N GLY A 197 1.27 -18.32 17.90
CA GLY A 197 2.68 -18.20 17.54
C GLY A 197 3.14 -19.25 16.52
N GLN A 198 2.65 -20.48 16.61
CA GLN A 198 2.95 -21.51 15.61
C GLN A 198 2.27 -21.21 14.26
N GLN A 199 1.00 -20.78 14.27
CA GLN A 199 0.28 -20.42 13.05
C GLN A 199 0.97 -19.29 12.27
N LEU A 200 1.46 -18.26 12.98
CA LEU A 200 2.21 -17.15 12.37
C LEU A 200 3.52 -17.62 11.72
N LYS A 201 4.20 -18.58 12.34
CA LYS A 201 5.42 -19.18 11.76
C LYS A 201 5.11 -19.97 10.50
N ASP A 202 4.08 -20.81 10.54
CA ASP A 202 3.65 -21.61 9.39
C ASP A 202 3.20 -20.71 8.22
N GLU A 203 2.50 -19.62 8.53
CA GLU A 203 2.10 -18.60 7.55
C GLU A 203 3.32 -17.85 6.98
N ALA A 204 4.25 -17.43 7.83
CA ALA A 204 5.49 -16.80 7.40
C ALA A 204 6.31 -17.71 6.47
N ASP A 205 6.40 -19.00 6.78
CA ASP A 205 7.07 -20.00 5.95
C ASP A 205 6.37 -20.15 4.59
N LYS A 206 5.03 -20.21 4.56
CA LYS A 206 4.26 -20.27 3.32
C LYS A 206 4.50 -19.04 2.44
N ILE A 207 4.41 -17.84 3.00
CA ILE A 207 4.62 -16.58 2.27
C ILE A 207 6.07 -16.50 1.79
N ALA A 208 7.05 -16.80 2.65
CA ALA A 208 8.46 -16.73 2.30
C ALA A 208 8.86 -17.69 1.18
N ASN A 209 8.21 -18.86 1.11
CA ASN A 209 8.44 -19.84 0.05
C ASN A 209 7.78 -19.47 -1.28
N THR A 210 6.64 -18.77 -1.25
CA THR A 210 5.84 -18.46 -2.44
C THR A 210 6.08 -17.07 -3.02
N MET A 211 6.65 -16.14 -2.26
CA MET A 211 6.91 -14.76 -2.74
C MET A 211 8.00 -14.71 -3.83
N ASP A 212 7.69 -14.05 -4.94
CA ASP A 212 8.65 -13.79 -6.04
C ASP A 212 9.60 -12.64 -5.69
N LEU A 213 10.87 -12.94 -5.45
CA LEU A 213 11.91 -11.95 -5.13
C LEU A 213 12.53 -11.27 -6.37
N HIS A 214 12.03 -11.57 -7.56
CA HIS A 214 12.55 -11.04 -8.83
C HIS A 214 11.62 -10.02 -9.48
N SER A 215 10.43 -9.80 -8.94
CA SER A 215 9.45 -8.87 -9.50
C SER A 215 8.73 -8.12 -8.39
N VAL A 216 8.65 -6.80 -8.53
CA VAL A 216 7.87 -5.94 -7.63
C VAL A 216 6.99 -4.98 -8.43
N LYS A 217 6.03 -4.33 -7.77
CA LYS A 217 5.35 -3.13 -8.25
C LYS A 217 5.52 -2.01 -7.22
N LEU A 218 5.44 -0.76 -7.68
CA LEU A 218 5.25 0.39 -6.81
C LEU A 218 3.76 0.54 -6.52
N LYS A 219 3.43 0.85 -5.27
CA LYS A 219 2.09 1.23 -4.84
C LYS A 219 2.14 2.69 -4.38
N PHE A 220 1.24 3.50 -4.94
CA PHE A 220 1.09 4.91 -4.60
C PHE A 220 -0.20 5.11 -3.82
N GLU A 221 -0.10 5.82 -2.70
CA GLU A 221 -1.22 6.17 -1.81
C GLU A 221 -1.21 7.66 -1.54
N ALA A 222 -2.39 8.28 -1.49
CA ALA A 222 -2.53 9.70 -1.16
C ALA A 222 -3.16 9.85 0.22
N PHE A 223 -2.53 10.68 1.06
CA PHE A 223 -2.97 10.98 2.42
C PHE A 223 -3.11 12.49 2.64
N VAL A 224 -4.00 12.87 3.54
CA VAL A 224 -4.03 14.21 4.14
C VAL A 224 -3.87 14.05 5.65
N GLU A 225 -3.12 14.97 6.27
CA GLU A 225 -3.02 15.02 7.73
C GLU A 225 -4.16 15.86 8.32
N ARG A 226 -5.02 15.24 9.12
CA ARG A 226 -6.12 15.88 9.85
C ARG A 226 -6.06 15.48 11.31
N ASN A 227 -6.05 16.46 12.21
CA ASN A 227 -6.01 16.23 13.66
C ASN A 227 -4.87 15.31 14.13
N GLY A 228 -3.72 15.35 13.47
CA GLY A 228 -2.57 14.49 13.78
C GLY A 228 -2.67 13.06 13.23
N PHE A 229 -3.74 12.72 12.50
CA PHE A 229 -3.92 11.43 11.84
C PHE A 229 -3.81 11.57 10.32
N ARG A 230 -3.26 10.53 9.68
CA ARG A 230 -3.19 10.44 8.22
C ARG A 230 -4.42 9.69 7.70
N GLU A 231 -5.23 10.39 6.93
CA GLU A 231 -6.42 9.84 6.29
C GLU A 231 -6.11 9.58 4.81
N GLN A 232 -6.37 8.36 4.32
CA GLN A 232 -6.23 8.04 2.90
C GLN A 232 -7.40 8.65 2.12
N ILE A 233 -7.11 9.45 1.09
CA ILE A 233 -8.13 10.26 0.40
C ILE A 233 -8.62 9.67 -0.94
N CYS A 234 -7.97 8.63 -1.46
CA CYS A 234 -8.40 7.93 -2.67
C CYS A 234 -7.87 6.49 -2.72
N PRO A 235 -8.42 5.61 -3.58
CA PRO A 235 -7.85 4.29 -3.83
C PRO A 235 -6.36 4.37 -4.25
N PRO A 236 -5.55 3.35 -3.90
CA PRO A 236 -4.15 3.31 -4.31
C PRO A 236 -4.02 3.06 -5.81
N GLU A 237 -2.95 3.59 -6.40
CA GLU A 237 -2.58 3.34 -7.80
C GLU A 237 -1.29 2.51 -7.87
N TYR A 238 -1.22 1.56 -8.81
CA TYR A 238 -0.12 0.60 -8.89
C TYR A 238 0.65 0.76 -10.19
N SER A 239 1.97 0.73 -10.11
CA SER A 239 2.81 0.78 -11.31
C SER A 239 2.77 -0.53 -12.09
N GLN A 240 3.33 -0.46 -13.30
CA GLN A 240 3.80 -1.64 -14.00
C GLN A 240 4.88 -2.38 -13.20
N ALA A 241 5.08 -3.67 -13.54
CA ALA A 241 6.04 -4.52 -12.85
C ALA A 241 7.49 -4.10 -13.16
N ILE A 242 8.33 -4.17 -12.13
CA ILE A 242 9.77 -3.95 -12.21
C ILE A 242 10.45 -5.29 -11.95
N HIS A 243 11.29 -5.73 -12.88
CA HIS A 243 12.00 -7.00 -12.83
C HIS A 243 13.48 -6.82 -12.50
N ASN A 244 14.01 -7.71 -11.66
CA ASN A 244 15.41 -7.67 -11.26
C ASN A 244 16.34 -8.06 -12.43
N LEU A 245 17.23 -7.14 -12.84
CA LEU A 245 18.17 -7.34 -13.96
C LEU A 245 19.18 -8.49 -13.77
N LYS A 246 19.44 -8.91 -12.52
CA LYS A 246 20.41 -9.98 -12.23
C LYS A 246 20.04 -11.33 -12.88
N ARG A 247 18.80 -11.50 -13.38
CA ARG A 247 18.36 -12.74 -14.07
C ARG A 247 18.97 -12.94 -15.46
N LEU A 248 19.43 -11.90 -16.14
CA LEU A 248 19.89 -12.01 -17.54
C LEU A 248 21.35 -12.47 -17.70
N ALA A 249 22.09 -12.70 -16.61
CA ALA A 249 23.49 -13.08 -16.66
C ALA A 249 23.76 -14.61 -16.55
N VAL A 250 22.73 -15.45 -16.68
CA VAL A 250 22.91 -16.91 -16.68
C VAL A 250 22.18 -17.49 -17.89
N LYS A 251 22.97 -18.08 -18.80
CA LYS A 251 22.64 -18.77 -20.07
C LYS A 251 22.81 -17.97 -21.36
N GLU A 252 24.07 -17.70 -21.72
CA GLU A 252 24.55 -17.92 -23.09
C GLU A 252 25.91 -18.61 -22.96
N ASP A 253 25.91 -19.93 -22.84
CA ASP A 253 27.08 -20.72 -23.25
C ASP A 253 26.97 -20.87 -24.77
N PRO A 254 27.90 -20.30 -25.57
CA PRO A 254 27.95 -20.60 -26.98
C PRO A 254 28.42 -22.05 -27.12
N GLU A 255 27.51 -22.93 -27.56
CA GLU A 255 27.83 -24.29 -27.96
C GLU A 255 28.98 -24.25 -28.99
N LYS A 256 29.98 -25.09 -28.70
CA LYS A 256 31.13 -25.37 -29.55
C LYS A 256 30.88 -26.67 -30.30
#